data_AF-A0A6I5HRC8-F1
#
_entry.id   AF-A0A6I5HRC8-F1
#
_cell.length_a   1.000
_cell.length_b   1.000
_cell.length_c   1.000
_cell.angle_alpha   90.00
_cell.angle_beta   90.00
_cell.angle_gamma   90.00
#
_symmetry.space_group_name_H-M   'P 1'
#
loop_
_entity.id
_entity.type
_entity.pdbx_description
1 polymer ?
#
loop_
_entity_poly.entity_id
_entity_poly.type
_entity_poly.pdbx_seq_one_letter_code
_entity_poly.pdbx_strand_id
1 'polypeptide(L)'
;MPSRSSARLAALTVAAVCSAASAVVLTSPAHADSVRVHDVQGTTRISPFAGQKVTDVPGIVTATRTYGSSKGFWLQDPAPDDDPATSEGVFVFTSSTPKVAVGDSVTVTGTVSEYVPGGTSSGNQSLTEITKPVITTVSTGNAVPAPVVIGKRSVPDRYTPAGDTAAAGSINGLPLQPAKYALDYYESLEGMNVQVSDVRVVTATDPYSELWVTVKPREHRTHRGGTLYGSYDSQNTGRLQIQSLGSTADFPKANVGDTLEGTTAGPLDFNQFGGYTLVAGTLGTLDSGGLQRETTRKQSGRELAVATYNVENLDPADATFAQHAAAIVDNLQSPDIVSLEEIQDNNGAKDDGTVDANETVTKLIDAIVAAGGPKYDWRSVNPVNDQDGGEPGGNIRQVFLFNPQRVSFTDRAGGDSTTPVGVTEVHGKAQLTASPGRVDPANAAWTNSRKPLAGEFVFRGRTVFVIANHLNSKGGDQALTAQYQPPVRSSEVQRHAQATAVNAFVKDILAVQKNADVIALGDMNDFEFSGTTKILESDGALWSAIKSLPRSERYTYDYQGNQQVLDQILISPAIRRGGDFAYDSVHINSEFNDQISDHDPQVLRFRP
;
A
#
# COMPACT_ATOMS: atom_id res chain seq x y z
N MET A 1 20.92 -56.92 80.43
CA MET A 1 20.25 -56.64 81.73
C MET A 1 21.06 -55.58 82.46
N PRO A 2 20.44 -54.73 83.29
CA PRO A 2 19.38 -53.75 83.01
C PRO A 2 19.89 -52.33 83.37
N SER A 3 19.25 -51.23 83.02
CA SER A 3 18.26 -50.55 83.90
C SER A 3 18.11 -49.13 83.31
N ARG A 4 16.96 -48.64 82.81
CA ARG A 4 15.75 -48.16 83.54
C ARG A 4 16.15 -47.21 84.69
N SER A 5 15.54 -46.06 84.97
CA SER A 5 14.26 -45.43 84.64
C SER A 5 14.38 -43.95 85.09
N SER A 6 13.85 -42.96 84.38
CA SER A 6 12.51 -42.36 84.58
C SER A 6 12.34 -41.44 85.79
N ALA A 7 11.71 -40.29 85.49
CA ALA A 7 10.81 -39.49 86.35
C ALA A 7 11.47 -38.64 87.47
N ARG A 8 11.04 -37.42 87.79
CA ARG A 8 9.76 -36.73 87.59
C ARG A 8 9.90 -35.23 87.95
N LEU A 9 9.10 -34.41 87.29
CA LEU A 9 8.40 -33.18 87.73
C LEU A 9 8.82 -32.47 89.02
N ALA A 10 9.06 -31.15 88.96
CA ALA A 10 8.04 -30.11 89.22
C ALA A 10 8.71 -28.74 89.47
N ALA A 11 8.11 -27.70 88.90
CA ALA A 11 8.56 -26.31 88.91
C ALA A 11 8.27 -25.60 90.24
N LEU A 12 9.10 -24.60 90.59
CA LEU A 12 8.62 -23.33 91.13
C LEU A 12 9.62 -22.20 90.86
N THR A 13 9.10 -21.10 90.35
CA THR A 13 9.72 -19.89 89.81
C THR A 13 10.17 -18.92 90.90
N VAL A 14 11.36 -18.32 90.73
CA VAL A 14 11.73 -17.01 91.30
C VAL A 14 12.50 -16.22 90.23
N ALA A 15 12.12 -14.96 90.07
CA ALA A 15 12.54 -14.04 89.02
C ALA A 15 14.02 -13.63 89.10
N ALA A 16 14.65 -13.45 87.94
CA ALA A 16 15.84 -12.64 87.77
C ALA A 16 15.74 -11.85 86.47
N VAL A 17 15.90 -10.53 86.58
CA VAL A 17 15.94 -9.56 85.49
C VAL A 17 17.22 -9.78 84.69
N CYS A 18 17.11 -10.02 83.39
CA CYS A 18 18.21 -9.88 82.42
C CYS A 18 17.66 -9.24 81.14
N SER A 19 18.21 -8.07 80.80
CA SER A 19 18.01 -7.38 79.53
C SER A 19 18.46 -8.26 78.37
N ALA A 20 17.57 -8.54 77.42
CA ALA A 20 17.92 -9.04 76.10
C ALA A 20 17.24 -8.15 75.06
N ALA A 21 18.06 -7.44 74.28
CA ALA A 21 17.60 -6.69 73.13
C ALA A 21 17.02 -7.66 72.10
N SER A 22 15.70 -7.62 71.91
CA SER A 22 15.06 -8.24 70.76
C SER A 22 15.46 -7.48 69.51
N ALA A 23 16.37 -8.05 68.71
CA ALA A 23 16.53 -7.64 67.33
C ALA A 23 15.22 -7.95 66.60
N VAL A 24 14.40 -6.92 66.36
CA VAL A 24 13.31 -7.00 65.41
C VAL A 24 13.96 -7.10 64.03
N VAL A 25 14.03 -8.32 63.49
CA VAL A 25 14.27 -8.50 62.06
C VAL A 25 13.00 -7.98 61.39
N LEU A 26 13.04 -6.72 60.96
CA LEU A 26 12.10 -6.21 59.97
C LEU A 26 12.40 -6.95 58.67
N THR A 27 11.68 -8.04 58.43
CA THR A 27 11.58 -8.56 57.07
C THR A 27 10.82 -7.50 56.28
N SER A 28 11.55 -6.69 55.51
CA SER A 28 10.94 -5.91 54.43
C SER A 28 10.07 -6.88 53.62
N PRO A 29 8.81 -6.56 53.33
CA PRO A 29 8.06 -7.38 52.38
C PRO A 29 8.87 -7.44 51.10
N ALA A 30 9.06 -8.64 50.54
CA ALA A 30 9.55 -8.78 49.19
C ALA A 30 8.64 -7.90 48.32
N HIS A 31 9.18 -6.81 47.77
CA HIS A 31 8.51 -6.07 46.72
C HIS A 31 8.21 -7.11 45.64
N ALA A 32 6.95 -7.41 45.38
CA ALA A 32 6.60 -7.99 44.10
C ALA A 32 7.16 -7.01 43.06
N ASP A 33 8.02 -7.49 42.15
CA ASP A 33 8.57 -6.63 41.11
C ASP A 33 7.40 -5.93 40.41
N SER A 34 7.43 -4.59 40.43
CA SER A 34 6.37 -3.78 39.83
C SER A 34 6.36 -4.05 38.32
N VAL A 35 5.19 -4.35 37.76
CA VAL A 35 5.01 -4.53 36.31
C VAL A 35 5.59 -3.33 35.54
N ARG A 36 6.48 -3.61 34.59
CA ARG A 36 7.14 -2.61 33.74
C ARG A 36 6.63 -2.66 32.31
N VAL A 37 7.11 -1.73 31.47
CA VAL A 37 6.65 -1.65 30.09
C VAL A 37 7.03 -2.90 29.28
N HIS A 38 8.25 -3.45 29.44
CA HIS A 38 8.61 -4.72 28.83
C HIS A 38 7.73 -5.91 29.27
N ASP A 39 7.26 -5.93 30.51
CA ASP A 39 6.32 -6.95 30.97
C ASP A 39 4.96 -6.81 30.26
N VAL A 40 4.50 -5.55 30.08
CA VAL A 40 3.27 -5.23 29.37
C VAL A 40 3.38 -5.62 27.90
N GLN A 41 4.50 -5.32 27.24
CA GLN A 41 4.70 -5.66 25.83
C GLN A 41 4.87 -7.18 25.64
N GLY A 42 5.78 -7.79 26.40
CA GLY A 42 6.12 -9.22 26.28
C GLY A 42 6.97 -9.53 25.04
N THR A 43 7.14 -10.83 24.75
CA THR A 43 8.06 -11.34 23.71
C THR A 43 7.34 -11.82 22.44
N THR A 44 6.05 -11.49 22.30
CA THR A 44 5.22 -11.78 21.13
C THR A 44 4.50 -10.50 20.70
N ARG A 45 3.66 -10.56 19.67
CA ARG A 45 2.87 -9.41 19.17
C ARG A 45 1.61 -9.12 19.99
N ILE A 46 1.35 -9.93 21.02
CA ILE A 46 0.16 -9.82 21.85
C ILE A 46 0.61 -9.80 23.29
N SER A 47 0.25 -8.74 23.98
CA SER A 47 0.59 -8.54 25.37
C SER A 47 0.15 -9.73 26.23
N PRO A 48 1.01 -10.25 27.13
CA PRO A 48 0.59 -11.22 28.15
C PRO A 48 -0.40 -10.61 29.16
N PHE A 49 -0.52 -9.28 29.19
CA PHE A 49 -1.46 -8.52 30.01
C PHE A 49 -2.72 -8.09 29.26
N ALA A 50 -2.93 -8.48 28.00
CA ALA A 50 -4.12 -8.11 27.23
C ALA A 50 -5.43 -8.40 28.01
N GLY A 51 -6.25 -7.35 28.18
CA GLY A 51 -7.50 -7.37 28.95
C GLY A 51 -7.33 -7.28 30.48
N GLN A 52 -6.10 -7.29 30.99
CA GLN A 52 -5.79 -7.22 32.42
C GLN A 52 -5.53 -5.79 32.88
N LYS A 53 -5.74 -5.55 34.18
CA LYS A 53 -5.41 -4.28 34.81
C LYS A 53 -3.98 -4.30 35.32
N VAL A 54 -3.18 -3.33 34.90
CA VAL A 54 -1.83 -3.07 35.42
C VAL A 54 -1.87 -1.85 36.35
N THR A 55 -0.98 -1.82 37.34
CA THR A 55 -0.97 -0.81 38.40
C THR A 55 0.41 -0.17 38.49
N ASP A 56 0.42 1.16 38.53
CA ASP A 56 1.58 2.02 38.73
C ASP A 56 2.78 1.71 37.80
N VAL A 57 2.50 1.39 36.54
CA VAL A 57 3.53 1.17 35.51
C VAL A 57 4.33 2.48 35.32
N PRO A 58 5.63 2.51 35.65
CA PRO A 58 6.43 3.73 35.59
C PRO A 58 6.91 4.01 34.16
N GLY A 59 7.13 5.29 33.84
CA GLY A 59 7.83 5.66 32.61
C GLY A 59 8.01 7.17 32.43
N ILE A 60 8.70 7.55 31.35
CA ILE A 60 8.86 8.94 30.89
C ILE A 60 7.99 9.16 29.66
N VAL A 61 7.25 10.27 29.64
CA VAL A 61 6.47 10.69 28.46
C VAL A 61 7.42 11.14 27.36
N THR A 62 7.40 10.45 26.21
CA THR A 62 8.30 10.73 25.08
C THR A 62 7.65 11.62 24.01
N ALA A 63 6.33 11.55 23.87
CA ALA A 63 5.55 12.30 22.91
C ALA A 63 4.08 12.37 23.31
N THR A 64 3.34 13.37 22.80
CA THR A 64 1.90 13.51 23.03
C THR A 64 1.15 13.67 21.70
N ARG A 65 0.07 12.93 21.51
CA ARG A 65 -0.85 13.03 20.37
C ARG A 65 -2.13 13.71 20.81
N THR A 66 -2.35 14.92 20.31
CA THR A 66 -3.46 15.80 20.74
C THR A 66 -4.57 15.96 19.68
N TYR A 67 -4.37 15.39 18.49
CA TYR A 67 -5.28 15.41 17.35
C TYR A 67 -5.86 14.01 17.06
N GLY A 68 -6.83 13.95 16.14
CA GLY A 68 -7.48 12.70 15.74
C GLY A 68 -8.36 12.08 16.84
N SER A 69 -8.83 10.87 16.59
CA SER A 69 -9.61 10.07 17.54
C SER A 69 -8.72 9.31 18.55
N SER A 70 -7.47 8.99 18.17
CA SER A 70 -6.49 8.31 19.04
C SER A 70 -5.67 9.31 19.87
N LYS A 71 -6.30 10.01 20.83
CA LYS A 71 -5.59 10.98 21.68
C LYS A 71 -4.93 10.29 22.89
N GLY A 72 -3.68 10.61 23.15
CA GLY A 72 -2.88 9.95 24.16
C GLY A 72 -1.42 10.41 24.16
N PHE A 73 -0.55 9.62 24.78
CA PHE A 73 0.88 9.90 24.84
C PHE A 73 1.67 8.60 24.84
N TRP A 74 2.91 8.65 24.38
CA TRP A 74 3.83 7.53 24.45
C TRP A 74 4.62 7.59 25.76
N LEU A 75 4.68 6.46 26.45
CA LEU A 75 5.39 6.25 27.70
C LEU A 75 6.53 5.27 27.44
N GLN A 76 7.75 5.60 27.86
CA GLN A 76 8.90 4.70 27.73
C GLN A 76 9.59 4.47 29.08
N ASP A 77 9.94 3.23 29.41
CA ASP A 77 10.60 2.89 30.67
C ASP A 77 12.04 3.46 30.67
N PRO A 78 12.43 4.24 31.71
CA PRO A 78 13.81 4.72 31.85
C PRO A 78 14.80 3.65 32.33
N ALA A 79 14.33 2.46 32.74
CA ALA A 79 15.14 1.33 33.19
C ALA A 79 14.84 0.09 32.32
N PRO A 80 15.35 0.07 31.07
CA PRO A 80 15.07 -1.02 30.13
C PRO A 80 15.68 -2.35 30.58
N ASP A 81 15.10 -3.46 30.12
CA ASP A 81 15.68 -4.79 30.24
C ASP A 81 16.79 -5.03 29.18
N ASP A 82 17.32 -6.26 29.14
CA ASP A 82 18.35 -6.68 28.18
C ASP A 82 17.79 -7.55 27.04
N ASP A 83 16.46 -7.75 26.94
CA ASP A 83 15.84 -8.60 25.93
C ASP A 83 15.46 -7.78 24.69
N PRO A 84 16.13 -7.96 23.54
CA PRO A 84 15.78 -7.20 22.34
C PRO A 84 14.37 -7.51 21.80
N ALA A 85 13.70 -8.55 22.30
CA ALA A 85 12.36 -8.95 21.91
C ALA A 85 11.23 -8.26 22.70
N THR A 86 11.54 -7.47 23.73
CA THR A 86 10.57 -6.68 24.49
C THR A 86 10.72 -5.21 24.15
N SER A 87 9.60 -4.53 23.87
CA SER A 87 9.60 -3.08 23.73
C SER A 87 9.54 -2.41 25.11
N GLU A 88 10.24 -1.28 25.22
CA GLU A 88 10.21 -0.43 26.42
C GLU A 88 9.26 0.75 26.29
N GLY A 89 8.57 0.85 25.15
CA GLY A 89 7.58 1.88 24.86
C GLY A 89 6.16 1.31 24.87
N VAL A 90 5.17 2.12 25.26
CA VAL A 90 3.75 1.78 25.17
C VAL A 90 2.92 3.05 24.95
N PHE A 91 1.84 2.94 24.18
CA PHE A 91 0.90 4.05 24.03
C PHE A 91 -0.12 4.06 25.17
N VAL A 92 -0.38 5.24 25.73
CA VAL A 92 -1.40 5.45 26.77
C VAL A 92 -2.56 6.21 26.15
N PHE A 93 -3.65 5.50 25.86
CA PHE A 93 -4.84 6.07 25.25
C PHE A 93 -5.73 6.75 26.30
N THR A 94 -5.99 8.05 26.09
CA THR A 94 -6.69 8.91 27.06
C THR A 94 -8.05 9.42 26.57
N SER A 95 -8.43 9.11 25.32
CA SER A 95 -9.64 9.55 24.59
C SER A 95 -9.89 11.07 24.55
N SER A 96 -8.97 11.86 25.09
CA SER A 96 -9.04 13.31 25.25
C SER A 96 -7.62 13.88 25.21
N THR A 97 -7.46 15.20 25.17
CA THR A 97 -6.12 15.79 25.17
C THR A 97 -5.39 15.42 26.48
N PRO A 98 -4.21 14.77 26.42
CA PRO A 98 -3.46 14.41 27.61
C PRO A 98 -3.02 15.64 28.39
N LYS A 99 -2.97 15.52 29.72
CA LYS A 99 -2.55 16.62 30.64
C LYS A 99 -1.09 16.51 31.10
N VAL A 100 -0.30 15.68 30.43
CA VAL A 100 1.12 15.46 30.68
C VAL A 100 1.95 16.15 29.58
N ALA A 101 3.20 16.47 29.89
CA ALA A 101 4.17 17.02 28.96
C ALA A 101 5.30 16.01 28.68
N VAL A 102 5.98 16.17 27.54
CA VAL A 102 7.20 15.42 27.23
C VAL A 102 8.24 15.66 28.32
N GLY A 103 8.89 14.60 28.79
CA GLY A 103 9.82 14.63 29.91
C GLY A 103 9.17 14.48 31.29
N ASP A 104 7.85 14.41 31.39
CA ASP A 104 7.20 14.04 32.66
C ASP A 104 7.49 12.57 32.98
N SER A 105 7.91 12.32 34.23
CA SER A 105 7.93 10.97 34.79
C SER A 105 6.59 10.71 35.44
N VAL A 106 5.93 9.64 35.05
CA VAL A 106 4.59 9.29 35.52
C VAL A 106 4.52 7.82 35.94
N THR A 107 3.55 7.50 36.78
CA THR A 107 3.03 6.14 36.90
C THR A 107 1.64 6.05 36.28
N VAL A 108 1.36 4.95 35.59
CA VAL A 108 0.09 4.71 34.90
C VAL A 108 -0.56 3.43 35.43
N THR A 109 -1.80 3.58 35.90
CA THR A 109 -2.68 2.46 36.24
C THR A 109 -3.81 2.40 35.20
N GLY A 110 -4.06 1.25 34.59
CA GLY A 110 -5.07 1.13 33.53
C GLY A 110 -5.28 -0.31 33.06
N THR A 111 -6.03 -0.47 31.97
CA THR A 111 -6.27 -1.78 31.34
C THR A 111 -5.49 -1.89 30.06
N VAL A 112 -4.68 -2.93 29.92
CA VAL A 112 -3.95 -3.22 28.69
C VAL A 112 -4.92 -3.75 27.63
N SER A 113 -4.81 -3.25 26.41
CA SER A 113 -5.65 -3.62 25.27
C SER A 113 -4.79 -3.81 24.02
N GLU A 114 -5.24 -4.70 23.14
CA GLU A 114 -4.74 -4.84 21.77
C GLU A 114 -5.64 -4.02 20.85
N TYR A 115 -5.13 -2.88 20.37
CA TYR A 115 -5.85 -2.05 19.41
C TYR A 115 -5.42 -2.42 18.00
N VAL A 116 -6.36 -2.73 17.09
CA VAL A 116 -6.02 -3.00 15.68
C VAL A 116 -6.36 -1.78 14.83
N PRO A 117 -5.36 -1.00 14.37
CA PRO A 117 -5.58 0.09 13.42
C PRO A 117 -6.31 -0.41 12.17
N GLY A 118 -7.37 0.28 11.75
CA GLY A 118 -8.21 -0.15 10.61
C GLY A 118 -9.20 -1.28 10.93
N GLY A 119 -9.23 -1.76 12.18
CA GLY A 119 -10.15 -2.80 12.64
C GLY A 119 -9.69 -4.23 12.35
N THR A 120 -10.23 -5.20 13.07
CA THR A 120 -9.78 -6.61 13.02
C THR A 120 -9.95 -7.27 11.65
N SER A 121 -10.90 -6.81 10.83
CA SER A 121 -11.11 -7.31 9.47
C SER A 121 -9.99 -6.94 8.50
N SER A 122 -9.15 -5.96 8.83
CA SER A 122 -8.01 -5.56 8.00
C SER A 122 -6.89 -6.62 7.94
N GLY A 123 -6.82 -7.51 8.95
CA GLY A 123 -5.67 -8.40 9.14
C GLY A 123 -4.40 -7.69 9.61
N ASN A 124 -4.46 -6.41 9.96
CA ASN A 124 -3.33 -5.68 10.55
C ASN A 124 -2.86 -6.32 11.87
N GLN A 125 -1.63 -5.98 12.25
CA GLN A 125 -1.13 -6.23 13.60
C GLN A 125 -1.84 -5.29 14.60
N SER A 126 -1.93 -5.71 15.85
CA SER A 126 -2.38 -4.83 16.93
C SER A 126 -1.23 -3.97 17.43
N LEU A 127 -1.60 -2.94 18.20
CA LEU A 127 -0.74 -2.15 19.05
C LEU A 127 -1.13 -2.43 20.50
N THR A 128 -0.15 -2.62 21.37
CA THR A 128 -0.37 -2.71 22.80
C THR A 128 -0.58 -1.30 23.37
N GLU A 129 -1.71 -1.08 24.03
CA GLU A 129 -2.01 0.22 24.66
C GLU A 129 -2.57 0.06 26.08
N ILE A 130 -2.34 1.08 26.92
CA ILE A 130 -3.00 1.21 28.23
C ILE A 130 -4.19 2.15 28.10
N THR A 131 -5.38 1.61 28.34
CA THR A 131 -6.67 2.32 28.26
C THR A 131 -7.25 2.63 29.64
N LYS A 132 -8.21 3.56 29.68
CA LYS A 132 -8.84 4.08 30.91
C LYS A 132 -7.80 4.46 32.00
N PRO A 133 -6.75 5.22 31.64
CA PRO A 133 -5.61 5.40 32.52
C PRO A 133 -5.93 6.34 33.69
N VAL A 134 -5.38 6.02 34.85
CA VAL A 134 -5.14 6.93 35.96
C VAL A 134 -3.65 7.24 35.97
N ILE A 135 -3.31 8.52 35.85
CA ILE A 135 -1.94 9.00 35.64
C ILE A 135 -1.52 9.81 36.86
N THR A 136 -0.38 9.47 37.45
CA THR A 136 0.22 10.22 38.55
C THR A 136 1.59 10.76 38.10
N THR A 137 1.74 12.07 38.05
CA THR A 137 3.05 12.70 37.76
C THR A 137 3.96 12.63 38.99
N VAL A 138 5.13 12.03 38.81
CA VAL A 138 6.17 11.87 39.83
C VAL A 138 7.15 13.04 39.79
N SER A 139 7.60 13.41 38.59
CA SER A 139 8.49 14.56 38.36
C SER A 139 8.30 15.12 36.94
N THR A 140 8.80 16.32 36.68
CA THR A 140 8.67 17.00 35.37
C THR A 140 10.05 17.43 34.85
N GLY A 141 10.17 17.61 33.53
CA GLY A 141 11.40 18.12 32.90
C GLY A 141 12.59 17.14 32.92
N ASN A 142 12.32 15.83 33.01
CA ASN A 142 13.35 14.81 32.95
C ASN A 142 13.88 14.66 31.51
N ALA A 143 15.09 14.12 31.38
CA ALA A 143 15.60 13.69 30.09
C ALA A 143 14.74 12.54 29.52
N VAL A 144 14.38 12.65 28.24
CA VAL A 144 13.67 11.60 27.52
C VAL A 144 14.67 10.49 27.15
N PRO A 145 14.29 9.19 27.19
CA PRO A 145 15.15 8.11 26.70
C PRO A 145 15.68 8.39 25.29
N ALA A 146 16.97 8.09 25.09
CA ALA A 146 17.62 8.28 23.80
C ALA A 146 16.94 7.42 22.73
N PRO A 147 16.70 7.96 21.52
CA PRO A 147 16.02 7.20 20.47
C PRO A 147 16.87 6.04 19.97
N VAL A 148 16.22 4.91 19.67
CA VAL A 148 16.87 3.76 19.03
C VAL A 148 17.15 4.10 17.57
N VAL A 149 18.41 3.94 17.14
CA VAL A 149 18.80 4.20 15.75
C VAL A 149 18.38 3.03 14.86
N ILE A 150 17.41 3.28 13.99
CA ILE A 150 17.04 2.35 12.92
C ILE A 150 17.90 2.63 11.70
N GLY A 151 18.65 1.62 11.25
CA GLY A 151 19.54 1.76 10.12
C GLY A 151 19.74 0.45 9.38
N LYS A 152 20.43 0.51 8.23
CA LYS A 152 20.70 -0.66 7.37
C LYS A 152 21.19 -1.90 8.12
N ARG A 153 22.01 -1.72 9.17
CA ARG A 153 22.62 -2.82 9.93
C ARG A 153 21.72 -3.39 11.02
N SER A 154 20.77 -2.61 11.52
CA SER A 154 19.87 -3.06 12.58
C SER A 154 18.67 -3.84 12.03
N VAL A 155 18.20 -3.50 10.82
CA VAL A 155 17.06 -4.18 10.18
C VAL A 155 17.52 -5.45 9.44
N PRO A 156 17.02 -6.65 9.80
CA PRO A 156 17.34 -7.91 9.12
C PRO A 156 16.88 -7.97 7.64
N ASP A 157 17.49 -8.86 6.86
CA ASP A 157 17.17 -9.04 5.43
C ASP A 157 15.97 -9.98 5.17
N ARG A 158 15.59 -10.81 6.15
CA ARG A 158 14.34 -11.59 6.03
C ARG A 158 13.18 -10.72 6.48
N TYR A 159 12.10 -10.71 5.73
CA TYR A 159 10.98 -9.83 6.03
C TYR A 159 10.18 -10.29 7.26
N THR A 160 9.71 -11.54 7.26
CA THR A 160 8.78 -12.07 8.27
C THR A 160 9.04 -13.56 8.55
N PRO A 161 8.72 -14.07 9.75
CA PRO A 161 8.57 -15.51 9.95
C PRO A 161 7.43 -16.07 9.08
N ALA A 162 7.46 -17.39 8.86
CA ALA A 162 6.30 -18.09 8.31
C ALA A 162 5.19 -18.14 9.36
N GLY A 163 3.95 -17.96 8.92
CA GLY A 163 2.77 -18.05 9.79
C GLY A 163 2.58 -19.44 10.39
N ASP A 164 2.03 -19.49 11.61
CA ASP A 164 1.67 -20.75 12.25
C ASP A 164 0.44 -21.36 11.55
N THR A 165 0.64 -22.52 10.91
CA THR A 165 -0.42 -23.23 10.19
C THR A 165 -1.54 -23.72 11.11
N ALA A 166 -1.26 -23.96 12.40
CA ALA A 166 -2.28 -24.29 13.39
C ALA A 166 -3.14 -23.07 13.77
N ALA A 167 -2.66 -21.86 13.52
CA ALA A 167 -3.33 -20.58 13.76
C ALA A 167 -3.69 -19.86 12.45
N ALA A 168 -4.03 -20.62 11.40
CA ALA A 168 -4.41 -20.10 10.08
C ALA A 168 -3.39 -19.13 9.46
N GLY A 169 -2.09 -19.37 9.70
CA GLY A 169 -0.99 -18.54 9.21
C GLY A 169 -0.72 -17.30 10.06
N SER A 170 -1.31 -17.17 11.25
CA SER A 170 -1.03 -16.06 12.16
C SER A 170 0.42 -16.09 12.68
N ILE A 171 1.05 -14.93 12.81
CA ILE A 171 2.35 -14.74 13.46
C ILE A 171 2.24 -14.20 14.89
N ASN A 172 1.02 -13.93 15.39
CA ASN A 172 0.81 -13.24 16.67
C ASN A 172 1.32 -14.04 17.88
N GLY A 173 1.17 -15.36 17.84
CA GLY A 173 1.63 -16.25 18.91
C GLY A 173 3.10 -16.66 18.81
N LEU A 174 3.84 -16.20 17.79
CA LEU A 174 5.24 -16.55 17.61
C LEU A 174 6.14 -15.62 18.44
N PRO A 175 7.16 -16.16 19.13
CA PRO A 175 8.18 -15.34 19.76
C PRO A 175 8.91 -14.46 18.74
N LEU A 176 9.07 -13.18 19.05
CA LEU A 176 9.80 -12.24 18.22
C LEU A 176 11.26 -12.68 18.07
N GLN A 177 11.79 -12.59 16.85
CA GLN A 177 13.20 -12.77 16.54
C GLN A 177 13.74 -11.52 15.82
N PRO A 178 13.94 -10.39 16.53
CA PRO A 178 14.36 -9.09 15.97
C PRO A 178 15.68 -9.13 15.21
N ALA A 179 16.58 -10.05 15.56
CA ALA A 179 17.85 -10.22 14.84
C ALA A 179 17.70 -10.95 13.49
N LYS A 180 16.54 -11.55 13.23
CA LYS A 180 16.30 -12.44 12.08
C LYS A 180 15.26 -11.89 11.11
N TYR A 181 14.20 -11.25 11.59
CA TYR A 181 13.09 -10.76 10.77
C TYR A 181 12.88 -9.26 10.94
N ALA A 182 12.74 -8.54 9.84
CA ALA A 182 12.48 -7.09 9.83
C ALA A 182 11.18 -6.75 10.55
N LEU A 183 10.11 -7.53 10.33
CA LEU A 183 8.83 -7.30 10.99
C LEU A 183 8.92 -7.48 12.51
N ASP A 184 9.67 -8.47 12.99
CA ASP A 184 9.91 -8.67 14.42
C ASP A 184 10.79 -7.57 15.03
N TYR A 185 11.72 -7.01 14.24
CA TYR A 185 12.56 -5.89 14.68
C TYR A 185 11.78 -4.60 14.87
N TYR A 186 10.85 -4.28 13.97
CA TYR A 186 10.01 -3.10 14.15
C TYR A 186 8.99 -3.32 15.28
N GLU A 187 8.43 -4.53 15.40
CA GLU A 187 7.53 -4.88 16.50
C GLU A 187 8.20 -4.71 17.87
N SER A 188 9.44 -5.17 18.02
CA SER A 188 10.16 -5.04 19.29
C SER A 188 10.53 -3.60 19.66
N LEU A 189 10.20 -2.64 18.79
CA LEU A 189 10.36 -1.20 19.02
C LEU A 189 9.02 -0.47 19.14
N GLU A 190 7.89 -1.18 19.19
CA GLU A 190 6.55 -0.58 19.26
C GLU A 190 6.46 0.46 20.39
N GLY A 191 6.08 1.69 20.07
CA GLY A 191 5.92 2.78 21.02
C GLY A 191 7.23 3.39 21.54
N MET A 192 8.39 2.80 21.26
CA MET A 192 9.69 3.37 21.65
C MET A 192 10.00 4.60 20.79
N ASN A 193 10.73 5.55 21.37
CA ASN A 193 11.34 6.63 20.61
C ASN A 193 12.42 6.05 19.69
N VAL A 194 12.31 6.29 18.38
CA VAL A 194 13.24 5.81 17.36
C VAL A 194 13.77 6.98 16.53
N GLN A 195 14.88 6.77 15.84
CA GLN A 195 15.42 7.74 14.90
C GLN A 195 15.99 7.09 13.65
N VAL A 196 15.93 7.84 12.55
CA VAL A 196 16.65 7.60 11.30
C VAL A 196 17.44 8.85 10.92
N SER A 197 18.49 8.69 10.11
CA SER A 197 19.32 9.81 9.64
C SER A 197 19.65 9.66 8.17
N ASP A 198 19.61 10.77 7.44
CA ASP A 198 20.04 10.86 6.04
C ASP A 198 19.36 9.79 5.17
N VAL A 199 18.04 9.72 5.31
CA VAL A 199 17.21 8.68 4.68
C VAL A 199 16.55 9.20 3.42
N ARG A 200 16.57 8.38 2.38
CA ARG A 200 15.99 8.71 1.10
C ARG A 200 14.50 8.39 1.08
N VAL A 201 13.72 9.31 0.52
CA VAL A 201 12.29 9.18 0.22
C VAL A 201 12.08 8.19 -0.93
N VAL A 202 11.21 7.21 -0.71
CA VAL A 202 10.90 6.12 -1.64
C VAL A 202 9.43 6.04 -2.02
N THR A 203 8.57 6.82 -1.37
CA THR A 203 7.23 7.23 -1.82
C THR A 203 7.04 8.69 -1.46
N ALA A 204 6.52 9.49 -2.39
CA ALA A 204 6.32 10.91 -2.24
C ALA A 204 5.38 11.25 -1.07
N THR A 205 5.39 12.53 -0.66
CA THR A 205 4.45 13.04 0.34
C THR A 205 3.02 12.94 -0.17
N ASP A 206 2.14 12.36 0.65
CA ASP A 206 0.71 12.22 0.35
C ASP A 206 -0.15 13.35 0.99
N PRO A 207 -1.45 13.43 0.66
CA PRO A 207 -2.36 14.42 1.24
C PRO A 207 -2.54 14.33 2.76
N TYR A 208 -2.13 13.23 3.40
CA TYR A 208 -2.22 13.02 4.84
C TYR A 208 -0.95 13.46 5.58
N SER A 209 0.01 14.09 4.88
CA SER A 209 1.31 14.48 5.43
C SER A 209 2.10 13.27 5.92
N GLU A 210 2.07 12.22 5.11
CA GLU A 210 2.85 11.01 5.26
C GLU A 210 3.78 10.84 4.06
N LEU A 211 4.95 10.23 4.26
CA LEU A 211 5.84 9.79 3.18
C LEU A 211 6.52 8.49 3.59
N TRP A 212 7.17 7.82 2.65
CA TRP A 212 7.96 6.62 2.97
C TRP A 212 9.43 6.84 2.72
N VAL A 213 10.27 6.34 3.62
CA VAL A 213 11.73 6.34 3.47
C VAL A 213 12.29 4.93 3.48
N THR A 214 13.56 4.79 3.07
CA THR A 214 14.30 3.54 3.27
C THR A 214 15.54 3.74 4.14
N VAL A 215 15.71 2.86 5.12
CA VAL A 215 16.96 2.72 5.89
C VAL A 215 17.98 1.80 5.21
N LYS A 216 17.61 1.15 4.10
CA LYS A 216 18.46 0.28 3.29
C LYS A 216 18.65 0.87 1.88
N PRO A 217 19.54 1.86 1.67
CA PRO A 217 19.61 2.66 0.44
C PRO A 217 19.97 1.90 -0.85
N ARG A 218 20.32 0.61 -0.78
CA ARG A 218 20.66 -0.25 -1.93
C ARG A 218 19.70 -1.42 -2.12
N GLU A 219 18.77 -1.65 -1.20
CA GLU A 219 17.76 -2.71 -1.34
C GLU A 219 16.83 -2.32 -2.49
N HIS A 220 16.75 -3.18 -3.51
CA HIS A 220 15.90 -3.04 -4.70
C HIS A 220 15.77 -1.62 -5.30
N ARG A 221 16.85 -0.82 -5.23
CA ARG A 221 16.85 0.58 -5.67
C ARG A 221 16.55 0.69 -7.17
N THR A 222 15.57 1.51 -7.54
CA THR A 222 15.32 1.90 -8.94
C THR A 222 16.23 3.04 -9.38
N HIS A 223 16.30 3.28 -10.70
CA HIS A 223 17.12 4.36 -11.24
C HIS A 223 16.69 5.75 -10.76
N ARG A 224 15.38 5.91 -10.54
CA ARG A 224 14.74 7.18 -10.16
C ARG A 224 14.66 7.41 -8.65
N GLY A 225 15.11 6.44 -7.85
CA GLY A 225 15.35 6.63 -6.42
C GLY A 225 14.40 5.86 -5.50
N GLY A 226 13.33 5.26 -6.03
CA GLY A 226 12.41 4.44 -5.25
C GLY A 226 12.95 3.04 -4.94
N THR A 227 12.03 2.18 -4.49
CA THR A 227 12.34 0.80 -4.06
C THR A 227 11.36 -0.18 -4.71
N LEU A 228 11.85 -1.01 -5.63
CA LEU A 228 11.02 -1.93 -6.41
C LEU A 228 10.55 -3.11 -5.57
N TYR A 229 9.26 -3.45 -5.67
CA TYR A 229 8.72 -4.73 -5.21
C TYR A 229 8.51 -5.67 -6.41
N GLY A 230 9.53 -6.47 -6.74
CA GLY A 230 9.61 -7.22 -7.99
C GLY A 230 9.23 -8.71 -7.90
N SER A 231 8.89 -9.23 -6.72
CA SER A 231 8.29 -10.55 -6.50
C SER A 231 7.66 -10.64 -5.11
N TYR A 232 6.82 -11.65 -4.88
CA TYR A 232 6.26 -11.95 -3.56
C TYR A 232 7.28 -12.35 -2.49
N ASP A 233 8.55 -12.58 -2.87
CA ASP A 233 9.65 -12.93 -1.96
C ASP A 233 10.69 -11.80 -1.85
N SER A 234 10.45 -10.66 -2.50
CA SER A 234 11.36 -9.51 -2.52
C SER A 234 10.78 -8.32 -1.76
N GLN A 235 10.11 -8.56 -0.63
CA GLN A 235 9.58 -7.50 0.22
C GLN A 235 10.72 -6.57 0.66
N ASN A 236 10.47 -5.27 0.60
CA ASN A 236 11.44 -4.26 0.99
C ASN A 236 11.45 -4.10 2.51
N THR A 237 12.51 -4.58 3.15
CA THR A 237 12.65 -4.64 4.62
C THR A 237 12.98 -3.28 5.23
N GLY A 238 13.69 -2.42 4.50
CA GLY A 238 14.13 -1.11 4.98
C GLY A 238 13.07 -0.01 4.97
N ARG A 239 11.83 -0.29 4.54
CA ARG A 239 10.76 0.71 4.44
C ARG A 239 10.27 1.14 5.82
N LEU A 240 10.14 2.44 6.01
CA LEU A 240 9.54 3.05 7.20
C LEU A 240 8.69 4.23 6.77
N GLN A 241 7.44 4.30 7.24
CA GLN A 241 6.61 5.48 7.01
C GLN A 241 7.03 6.59 7.97
N ILE A 242 7.05 7.83 7.50
CA ILE A 242 7.21 9.03 8.33
C ILE A 242 5.88 9.76 8.32
N GLN A 243 5.37 10.10 9.50
CA GLN A 243 4.17 10.91 9.68
C GLN A 243 4.50 12.07 10.62
N SER A 244 3.87 13.23 10.42
CA SER A 244 4.02 14.35 11.35
C SER A 244 3.37 14.07 12.71
N LEU A 245 4.09 14.29 13.81
CA LEU A 245 3.50 14.49 15.15
C LEU A 245 3.04 15.94 15.37
N GLY A 246 3.69 16.88 14.66
CA GLY A 246 3.50 18.32 14.79
C GLY A 246 2.50 18.89 13.79
N SER A 247 2.68 20.17 13.44
CA SER A 247 1.88 20.82 12.41
C SER A 247 2.07 20.13 11.06
N THR A 248 0.98 19.74 10.41
CA THR A 248 1.01 19.16 9.05
C THR A 248 1.51 20.17 8.01
N ALA A 249 1.35 21.47 8.26
CA ALA A 249 1.85 22.52 7.38
C ALA A 249 3.38 22.59 7.30
N ASP A 250 4.08 22.04 8.31
CA ASP A 250 5.55 22.01 8.37
C ASP A 250 6.10 20.70 7.76
N PHE A 251 5.23 19.78 7.36
CA PHE A 251 5.64 18.52 6.74
C PHE A 251 6.10 18.74 5.29
N PRO A 252 7.24 18.17 4.88
CA PRO A 252 7.85 18.45 3.60
C PRO A 252 7.03 17.88 2.46
N LYS A 253 7.01 18.59 1.34
CA LYS A 253 6.51 18.11 0.06
C LYS A 253 7.66 17.46 -0.71
N ALA A 254 7.86 16.17 -0.48
CA ALA A 254 8.96 15.40 -1.01
C ALA A 254 8.53 14.54 -2.20
N ASN A 255 9.40 14.38 -3.18
CA ASN A 255 9.28 13.42 -4.26
C ASN A 255 10.17 12.20 -3.98
N VAL A 256 9.93 11.11 -4.72
CA VAL A 256 10.84 9.96 -4.71
C VAL A 256 12.26 10.41 -5.08
N GLY A 257 13.25 9.90 -4.34
CA GLY A 257 14.66 10.22 -4.56
C GLY A 257 15.18 11.43 -3.78
N ASP A 258 14.30 12.27 -3.23
CA ASP A 258 14.68 13.29 -2.23
C ASP A 258 15.24 12.62 -0.96
N THR A 259 15.94 13.40 -0.12
CA THR A 259 16.54 12.92 1.13
C THR A 259 16.05 13.76 2.31
N LEU A 260 15.70 13.12 3.41
CA LEU A 260 15.58 13.79 4.71
C LEU A 260 16.96 13.75 5.39
N GLU A 261 17.71 14.85 5.24
CA GLU A 261 19.04 15.03 5.83
C GLU A 261 18.97 15.28 7.33
N GLY A 262 19.95 14.74 8.06
CA GLY A 262 19.98 14.80 9.51
C GLY A 262 18.90 13.93 10.15
N THR A 263 18.60 14.22 11.41
CA THR A 263 17.79 13.35 12.27
C THR A 263 16.29 13.54 12.04
N THR A 264 15.59 12.43 11.76
CA THR A 264 14.14 12.31 11.91
C THR A 264 13.86 11.36 13.07
N ALA A 265 13.10 11.80 14.08
CA ALA A 265 12.91 11.06 15.32
C ALA A 265 11.52 11.25 15.92
N GLY A 266 11.03 10.22 16.59
CA GLY A 266 9.76 10.17 17.28
C GLY A 266 9.38 8.74 17.64
N PRO A 267 8.23 8.53 18.30
CA PRO A 267 7.75 7.19 18.63
C PRO A 267 7.48 6.35 17.37
N LEU A 268 7.78 5.06 17.45
CA LEU A 268 7.34 4.08 16.47
C LEU A 268 5.89 3.68 16.75
N ASP A 269 5.05 3.72 15.74
CA ASP A 269 3.62 3.39 15.79
C ASP A 269 3.27 2.49 14.57
N PHE A 270 1.98 2.17 14.42
CA PHE A 270 1.48 1.37 13.30
C PHE A 270 0.21 2.00 12.68
N ASN A 271 0.18 2.09 11.34
CA ASN A 271 -0.89 2.75 10.60
C ASN A 271 -2.07 1.80 10.30
N GLN A 272 -3.29 2.34 10.22
CA GLN A 272 -4.52 1.65 9.78
C GLN A 272 -4.45 1.05 8.37
N PHE A 273 -3.62 1.58 7.48
CA PHE A 273 -3.41 1.01 6.14
C PHE A 273 -2.32 -0.08 6.15
N GLY A 274 -1.68 -0.32 7.29
CA GLY A 274 -0.57 -1.26 7.46
C GLY A 274 0.78 -0.57 7.28
N GLY A 275 1.72 -0.92 8.16
CA GLY A 275 3.09 -0.40 8.11
C GLY A 275 3.51 0.26 9.41
N TYR A 276 4.79 0.05 9.78
CA TYR A 276 5.39 0.78 10.90
C TYR A 276 5.67 2.22 10.51
N THR A 277 5.35 3.12 11.44
CA THR A 277 5.32 4.57 11.22
C THR A 277 6.14 5.24 12.30
N LEU A 278 7.14 6.02 11.91
CA LEU A 278 7.82 6.95 12.80
C LEU A 278 6.98 8.23 12.85
N VAL A 279 6.35 8.49 14.00
CA VAL A 279 5.53 9.69 14.23
C VAL A 279 6.45 10.83 14.65
N ALA A 280 6.97 11.56 13.66
CA ALA A 280 8.08 12.48 13.79
C ALA A 280 7.72 13.73 14.61
N GLY A 281 8.34 13.84 15.79
CA GLY A 281 8.40 15.11 16.56
C GLY A 281 9.63 15.95 16.20
N THR A 282 10.65 15.31 15.63
CA THR A 282 11.80 15.95 14.98
C THR A 282 11.89 15.43 13.57
N LEU A 283 12.08 16.32 12.60
CA LEU A 283 12.11 15.97 11.19
C LEU A 283 13.40 16.46 10.55
N GLY A 284 14.01 15.60 9.72
CA GLY A 284 15.16 15.95 8.90
C GLY A 284 14.85 17.06 7.91
N THR A 285 15.89 17.71 7.40
CA THR A 285 15.74 18.75 6.38
C THR A 285 15.60 18.09 5.01
N LEU A 286 14.59 18.48 4.24
CA LEU A 286 14.42 17.96 2.88
C LEU A 286 15.52 18.52 1.97
N ASP A 287 16.33 17.63 1.40
CA ASP A 287 17.20 17.90 0.25
C ASP A 287 16.60 17.27 -1.02
N SER A 288 16.54 18.05 -2.09
CA SER A 288 15.89 17.61 -3.32
C SER A 288 16.83 16.76 -4.18
N GLY A 289 16.35 15.60 -4.61
CA GLY A 289 17.01 14.74 -5.59
C GLY A 289 16.88 15.25 -7.04
N GLY A 290 16.12 16.33 -7.26
CA GLY A 290 15.95 16.94 -8.59
C GLY A 290 15.15 16.10 -9.58
N LEU A 291 14.28 15.21 -9.10
CA LEU A 291 13.46 14.33 -9.95
C LEU A 291 12.63 15.14 -10.96
N GLN A 292 12.65 14.71 -12.22
CA GLN A 292 11.90 15.35 -13.31
C GLN A 292 10.86 14.38 -13.89
N ARG A 293 9.68 14.91 -14.23
CA ARG A 293 8.65 14.16 -14.96
C ARG A 293 9.20 13.72 -16.31
N GLU A 294 8.91 12.50 -16.71
CA GLU A 294 9.41 11.91 -17.94
C GLU A 294 8.63 12.37 -19.18
N THR A 295 9.31 12.38 -20.32
CA THR A 295 8.67 12.48 -21.63
C THR A 295 9.16 11.33 -22.49
N THR A 296 8.22 10.55 -23.00
CA THR A 296 8.53 9.47 -23.95
C THR A 296 8.89 10.03 -25.33
N ARG A 297 9.40 9.20 -26.23
CA ARG A 297 9.63 9.63 -27.63
C ARG A 297 8.34 9.66 -28.44
N LYS A 298 8.28 10.51 -29.45
CA LYS A 298 7.21 10.45 -30.46
C LYS A 298 7.29 9.18 -31.31
N GLN A 299 6.15 8.66 -31.72
CA GLN A 299 6.02 7.57 -32.68
C GLN A 299 6.34 8.04 -34.10
N SER A 300 6.99 7.19 -34.89
CA SER A 300 7.21 7.48 -36.31
C SER A 300 5.92 7.29 -37.13
N GLY A 301 5.87 7.84 -38.35
CA GLY A 301 4.71 7.64 -39.24
C GLY A 301 4.41 6.19 -39.66
N ARG A 302 5.33 5.25 -39.37
CA ARG A 302 5.18 3.81 -39.59
C ARG A 302 4.84 3.03 -38.32
N GLU A 303 4.96 3.65 -37.16
CA GLU A 303 4.58 3.04 -35.88
C GLU A 303 3.16 3.45 -35.52
N LEU A 304 2.42 2.51 -34.94
CA LEU A 304 1.21 2.76 -34.18
C LEU A 304 1.58 2.91 -32.70
N ALA A 305 1.20 4.02 -32.07
CA ALA A 305 1.31 4.23 -30.64
C ALA A 305 -0.02 3.95 -29.93
N VAL A 306 -0.02 3.04 -28.96
CA VAL A 306 -1.18 2.68 -28.15
C VAL A 306 -0.80 2.86 -26.68
N ALA A 307 -1.50 3.77 -26.00
CA ALA A 307 -1.25 4.12 -24.60
C ALA A 307 -2.42 3.71 -23.70
N THR A 308 -2.12 3.57 -22.41
CA THR A 308 -3.11 3.39 -21.34
C THR A 308 -2.87 4.43 -20.26
N TYR A 309 -3.94 4.98 -19.68
CA TYR A 309 -3.85 6.00 -18.65
C TYR A 309 -5.11 6.04 -17.77
N ASN A 310 -4.96 5.63 -16.50
CA ASN A 310 -5.96 5.88 -15.47
C ASN A 310 -5.93 7.37 -15.09
N VAL A 311 -7.07 8.06 -15.18
CA VAL A 311 -7.19 9.50 -14.92
C VAL A 311 -7.84 9.83 -13.56
N GLU A 312 -7.97 8.86 -12.66
CA GLU A 312 -8.42 9.03 -11.27
C GLU A 312 -9.82 9.68 -11.15
N ASN A 313 -10.86 8.91 -11.50
CA ASN A 313 -12.28 9.28 -11.45
C ASN A 313 -12.66 10.61 -12.12
N LEU A 314 -11.97 11.01 -13.19
CA LEU A 314 -12.14 12.32 -13.84
C LEU A 314 -13.60 12.61 -14.26
N ASP A 315 -14.18 13.70 -13.75
CA ASP A 315 -15.53 14.20 -14.04
C ASP A 315 -15.55 15.72 -14.35
N PRO A 316 -16.63 16.31 -14.89
CA PRO A 316 -16.65 17.71 -15.31
C PRO A 316 -16.41 18.76 -14.21
N ALA A 317 -16.51 18.41 -12.93
CA ALA A 317 -16.20 19.28 -11.80
C ALA A 317 -14.69 19.41 -11.54
N ASP A 318 -13.88 18.48 -12.04
CA ASP A 318 -12.43 18.47 -11.77
C ASP A 318 -11.69 19.63 -12.45
N ALA A 319 -10.59 20.01 -11.79
CA ALA A 319 -9.66 21.06 -12.24
C ALA A 319 -8.45 20.52 -13.04
N THR A 320 -8.27 19.19 -13.10
CA THR A 320 -7.07 18.53 -13.63
C THR A 320 -7.05 18.33 -15.14
N PHE A 321 -8.14 18.66 -15.87
CA PHE A 321 -8.24 18.46 -17.33
C PHE A 321 -7.05 19.00 -18.13
N ALA A 322 -6.57 20.21 -17.79
CA ALA A 322 -5.43 20.81 -18.47
C ALA A 322 -4.12 20.04 -18.20
N GLN A 323 -3.98 19.46 -17.01
CA GLN A 323 -2.81 18.67 -16.62
C GLN A 323 -2.85 17.29 -17.28
N HIS A 324 -4.00 16.61 -17.32
CA HIS A 324 -4.15 15.35 -18.07
C HIS A 324 -3.95 15.57 -19.58
N ALA A 325 -4.45 16.68 -20.13
CA ALA A 325 -4.20 17.06 -21.52
C ALA A 325 -2.70 17.26 -21.80
N ALA A 326 -1.97 17.98 -20.93
CA ALA A 326 -0.53 18.14 -21.05
C ALA A 326 0.21 16.79 -20.93
N ALA A 327 -0.21 15.91 -20.01
CA ALA A 327 0.33 14.56 -19.91
C ALA A 327 0.18 13.76 -21.22
N ILE A 328 -0.99 13.83 -21.87
CA ILE A 328 -1.24 13.15 -23.15
C ILE A 328 -0.42 13.78 -24.29
N VAL A 329 -0.34 15.11 -24.35
CA VAL A 329 0.28 15.83 -25.46
C VAL A 329 1.80 15.86 -25.33
N ASP A 330 2.30 16.32 -24.20
CA ASP A 330 3.71 16.61 -23.96
C ASP A 330 4.45 15.39 -23.41
N ASN A 331 3.89 14.67 -22.44
CA ASN A 331 4.60 13.55 -21.82
C ASN A 331 4.46 12.26 -22.61
N LEU A 332 3.26 11.92 -23.11
CA LEU A 332 2.99 10.73 -23.94
C LEU A 332 3.21 10.97 -25.44
N GLN A 333 3.46 12.22 -25.85
CA GLN A 333 3.71 12.62 -27.25
C GLN A 333 2.53 12.37 -28.20
N SER A 334 1.30 12.55 -27.72
CA SER A 334 0.05 12.36 -28.48
C SER A 334 -0.04 10.99 -29.17
N PRO A 335 -0.27 9.90 -28.41
CA PRO A 335 -0.41 8.55 -28.96
C PRO A 335 -1.52 8.46 -30.03
N ASP A 336 -1.47 7.44 -30.87
CA ASP A 336 -2.49 7.27 -31.92
C ASP A 336 -3.81 6.73 -31.36
N ILE A 337 -3.71 5.92 -30.31
CA ILE A 337 -4.82 5.39 -29.50
C ILE A 337 -4.45 5.58 -28.02
N VAL A 338 -5.39 6.05 -27.21
CA VAL A 338 -5.29 6.10 -25.75
C VAL A 338 -6.49 5.34 -25.18
N SER A 339 -6.23 4.31 -24.39
CA SER A 339 -7.21 3.70 -23.48
C SER A 339 -7.19 4.52 -22.20
N LEU A 340 -8.34 5.07 -21.83
CA LEU A 340 -8.52 5.77 -20.56
C LEU A 340 -9.30 4.88 -19.60
N GLU A 341 -8.81 4.79 -18.38
CA GLU A 341 -9.50 4.19 -17.24
C GLU A 341 -10.02 5.32 -16.33
N GLU A 342 -11.07 5.02 -15.56
CA GLU A 342 -11.68 5.97 -14.60
C GLU A 342 -12.24 7.26 -15.18
N ILE A 343 -12.84 7.19 -16.36
CA ILE A 343 -13.72 8.27 -16.84
C ILE A 343 -15.07 8.14 -16.16
N GLN A 344 -15.46 9.17 -15.40
CA GLN A 344 -16.73 9.28 -14.71
C GLN A 344 -17.89 9.74 -15.61
N ASP A 345 -19.09 9.59 -15.07
CA ASP A 345 -20.31 10.21 -15.60
C ASP A 345 -20.21 11.73 -15.70
N ASN A 346 -21.11 12.33 -16.48
CA ASN A 346 -21.22 13.79 -16.62
C ASN A 346 -21.54 14.50 -15.29
N ASN A 347 -21.97 13.77 -14.27
CA ASN A 347 -22.32 14.28 -12.95
C ASN A 347 -21.39 13.76 -11.83
N GLY A 348 -20.28 13.10 -12.18
CA GLY A 348 -19.35 12.50 -11.22
C GLY A 348 -20.00 11.42 -10.35
N ALA A 349 -19.66 11.40 -9.06
CA ALA A 349 -20.15 10.42 -8.08
C ALA A 349 -21.63 10.60 -7.66
N LYS A 350 -22.39 11.46 -8.33
CA LYS A 350 -23.77 11.75 -7.94
C LYS A 350 -24.71 10.61 -8.40
N ASP A 351 -25.23 9.89 -7.42
CA ASP A 351 -26.17 8.78 -7.63
C ASP A 351 -27.58 9.27 -8.02
N ASP A 352 -27.78 9.61 -9.30
CA ASP A 352 -29.08 10.01 -9.86
C ASP A 352 -29.49 9.26 -11.15
N GLY A 353 -28.77 8.19 -11.49
CA GLY A 353 -29.03 7.35 -12.66
C GLY A 353 -28.37 7.81 -13.96
N THR A 354 -27.59 8.90 -13.93
CA THR A 354 -26.78 9.33 -15.07
C THR A 354 -25.69 8.31 -15.35
N VAL A 355 -25.61 7.85 -16.61
CA VAL A 355 -24.57 6.90 -17.08
C VAL A 355 -23.79 7.41 -18.30
N ASP A 356 -24.04 8.65 -18.76
CA ASP A 356 -23.37 9.24 -19.93
C ASP A 356 -22.10 9.98 -19.48
N ALA A 357 -21.03 9.91 -20.30
CA ALA A 357 -19.75 10.59 -20.07
C ALA A 357 -19.33 11.51 -21.24
N ASN A 358 -20.26 11.82 -22.16
CA ASN A 358 -19.95 12.65 -23.32
C ASN A 358 -19.43 14.05 -22.97
N GLU A 359 -19.90 14.67 -21.88
CA GLU A 359 -19.44 15.99 -21.43
C GLU A 359 -18.02 15.88 -20.85
N THR A 360 -17.78 14.88 -20.00
CA THR A 360 -16.47 14.56 -19.43
C THR A 360 -15.43 14.35 -20.53
N VAL A 361 -15.72 13.47 -21.49
CA VAL A 361 -14.80 13.15 -22.59
C VAL A 361 -14.60 14.34 -23.52
N THR A 362 -15.66 15.10 -23.84
CA THR A 362 -15.55 16.29 -24.68
C THR A 362 -14.66 17.35 -24.03
N LYS A 363 -14.82 17.58 -22.71
CA LYS A 363 -14.00 18.54 -21.96
C LYS A 363 -12.51 18.15 -21.98
N LEU A 364 -12.19 16.85 -21.87
CA LEU A 364 -10.82 16.36 -22.01
C LEU A 364 -10.27 16.53 -23.43
N ILE A 365 -11.04 16.20 -24.46
CA ILE A 365 -10.63 16.38 -25.86
C ILE A 365 -10.37 17.87 -26.16
N ASP A 366 -11.24 18.76 -25.69
CA ASP A 366 -11.07 20.20 -25.87
C ASP A 366 -9.81 20.71 -25.15
N ALA A 367 -9.52 20.20 -23.95
CA ALA A 367 -8.28 20.50 -23.25
C ALA A 367 -7.03 19.98 -24.00
N ILE A 368 -7.09 18.78 -24.58
CA ILE A 368 -6.02 18.22 -25.42
C ILE A 368 -5.77 19.11 -26.65
N VAL A 369 -6.84 19.56 -27.33
CA VAL A 369 -6.73 20.49 -28.46
C VAL A 369 -6.12 21.82 -28.01
N ALA A 370 -6.54 22.35 -26.86
CA ALA A 370 -6.00 23.58 -26.30
C ALA A 370 -4.50 23.46 -25.93
N ALA A 371 -4.05 22.29 -25.50
CA ALA A 371 -2.64 21.96 -25.27
C ALA A 371 -1.82 21.76 -26.57
N GLY A 372 -2.46 21.80 -27.75
CA GLY A 372 -1.80 21.62 -29.04
C GLY A 372 -1.78 20.16 -29.55
N GLY A 373 -2.51 19.27 -28.88
CA GLY A 373 -2.73 17.90 -29.30
C GLY A 373 -3.74 17.75 -30.44
N PRO A 374 -3.94 16.51 -30.94
CA PRO A 374 -4.95 16.24 -31.96
C PRO A 374 -6.36 16.33 -31.36
N LYS A 375 -7.33 16.67 -32.20
CA LYS A 375 -8.74 16.43 -31.88
C LYS A 375 -9.00 14.92 -32.02
N TYR A 376 -8.90 14.20 -30.90
CA TYR A 376 -9.25 12.79 -30.83
C TYR A 376 -10.73 12.57 -31.15
N ASP A 377 -11.03 11.47 -31.85
CA ASP A 377 -12.36 10.86 -31.86
C ASP A 377 -12.40 9.78 -30.76
N TRP A 378 -13.57 9.36 -30.31
CA TRP A 378 -13.69 8.49 -29.13
C TRP A 378 -14.81 7.46 -29.21
N ARG A 379 -14.63 6.32 -28.51
CA ARG A 379 -15.65 5.27 -28.36
C ARG A 379 -15.68 4.74 -26.93
N SER A 380 -16.88 4.48 -26.43
CA SER A 380 -17.14 3.79 -25.18
C SER A 380 -18.52 3.11 -25.24
N VAL A 381 -18.87 2.37 -24.21
CA VAL A 381 -20.20 1.79 -23.99
C VAL A 381 -20.65 2.23 -22.61
N ASN A 382 -21.79 2.90 -22.49
CA ASN A 382 -22.27 3.33 -21.17
C ASN A 382 -22.47 2.10 -20.26
N PRO A 383 -22.09 2.18 -18.98
CA PRO A 383 -22.36 1.14 -18.00
C PRO A 383 -23.86 1.01 -17.69
N VAL A 384 -24.23 -0.03 -16.95
CA VAL A 384 -25.54 -0.07 -16.29
C VAL A 384 -25.37 0.56 -14.91
N ASN A 385 -26.28 1.48 -14.54
CA ASN A 385 -26.20 2.21 -13.28
C ASN A 385 -25.97 1.27 -12.09
N ASP A 386 -24.95 1.56 -11.28
CA ASP A 386 -24.55 0.82 -10.08
C ASP A 386 -24.11 -0.64 -10.28
N GLN A 387 -23.95 -1.11 -11.53
CA GLN A 387 -23.56 -2.50 -11.82
C GLN A 387 -22.09 -2.66 -12.24
N ASP A 388 -21.46 -1.57 -12.65
CA ASP A 388 -20.06 -1.52 -13.03
C ASP A 388 -19.33 -0.82 -11.89
N GLY A 389 -18.81 -1.60 -10.92
CA GLY A 389 -18.33 -1.05 -9.64
C GLY A 389 -17.16 -0.07 -9.76
N GLY A 390 -16.74 0.54 -8.67
CA GLY A 390 -15.80 1.67 -8.68
C GLY A 390 -16.13 2.62 -7.56
N GLU A 391 -16.11 3.92 -7.84
CA GLU A 391 -16.57 4.95 -6.91
C GLU A 391 -18.09 4.80 -6.63
N PRO A 392 -18.51 4.76 -5.35
CA PRO A 392 -19.93 4.70 -5.00
C PRO A 392 -20.73 5.87 -5.59
N GLY A 393 -21.84 5.54 -6.28
CA GLY A 393 -22.77 6.51 -6.87
C GLY A 393 -22.40 7.03 -8.26
N GLY A 394 -21.17 6.78 -8.72
CA GLY A 394 -20.75 7.03 -10.11
C GLY A 394 -20.49 5.73 -10.86
N ASN A 395 -20.31 5.83 -12.18
CA ASN A 395 -20.09 4.67 -13.04
C ASN A 395 -18.81 4.81 -13.87
N ILE A 396 -17.65 4.57 -13.28
CA ILE A 396 -16.39 4.64 -14.04
C ILE A 396 -16.31 3.64 -15.20
N ARG A 397 -15.68 4.06 -16.30
CA ARG A 397 -15.60 3.25 -17.53
C ARG A 397 -14.26 3.34 -18.24
N GLN A 398 -14.12 2.48 -19.24
CA GLN A 398 -13.04 2.54 -20.23
C GLN A 398 -13.49 3.39 -21.42
N VAL A 399 -12.60 4.24 -21.92
CA VAL A 399 -12.83 5.05 -23.11
C VAL A 399 -11.65 4.91 -24.06
N PHE A 400 -11.92 4.69 -25.34
CA PHE A 400 -10.90 4.86 -26.37
C PHE A 400 -10.92 6.29 -26.87
N LEU A 401 -9.77 6.97 -26.84
CA LEU A 401 -9.47 8.13 -27.68
C LEU A 401 -8.57 7.68 -28.84
N PHE A 402 -8.79 8.17 -30.06
CA PHE A 402 -7.93 7.83 -31.20
C PHE A 402 -7.83 8.94 -32.24
N ASN A 403 -6.63 9.14 -32.78
CA ASN A 403 -6.34 10.24 -33.70
C ASN A 403 -6.83 9.86 -35.10
N PRO A 404 -7.96 10.45 -35.58
CA PRO A 404 -8.56 10.03 -36.86
C PRO A 404 -7.69 10.35 -38.08
N GLN A 405 -6.64 11.17 -37.92
CA GLN A 405 -5.68 11.44 -38.99
C GLN A 405 -4.66 10.30 -39.18
N ARG A 406 -4.56 9.38 -38.21
CA ARG A 406 -3.53 8.32 -38.20
C ARG A 406 -4.11 6.92 -38.18
N VAL A 407 -5.22 6.73 -37.47
CA VAL A 407 -5.89 5.44 -37.29
C VAL A 407 -7.39 5.62 -37.48
N SER A 408 -8.06 4.64 -38.06
CA SER A 408 -9.52 4.60 -38.12
C SER A 408 -10.07 3.54 -37.18
N PHE A 409 -11.22 3.82 -36.57
CA PHE A 409 -12.00 2.84 -35.83
C PHE A 409 -13.00 2.14 -36.75
N THR A 410 -13.16 0.82 -36.63
CA THR A 410 -14.19 0.08 -37.37
C THR A 410 -15.47 0.04 -36.55
N ASP A 411 -16.41 0.93 -36.85
CA ASP A 411 -17.72 0.93 -36.21
C ASP A 411 -18.59 -0.22 -36.71
N ARG A 412 -19.15 -0.99 -35.76
CA ARG A 412 -20.09 -2.08 -36.03
C ARG A 412 -21.14 -2.14 -34.93
N ALA A 413 -22.38 -1.94 -35.33
CA ALA A 413 -23.54 -1.92 -34.45
C ALA A 413 -23.73 -3.25 -33.71
N GLY A 414 -24.45 -3.21 -32.59
CA GLY A 414 -24.80 -4.38 -31.77
C GLY A 414 -24.10 -4.43 -30.41
N GLY A 415 -23.15 -3.53 -30.15
CA GLY A 415 -22.54 -3.40 -28.83
C GLY A 415 -23.41 -2.56 -27.90
N ASP A 416 -23.68 -3.09 -26.71
CA ASP A 416 -24.30 -2.39 -25.59
C ASP A 416 -23.72 -2.90 -24.26
N SER A 417 -24.23 -2.42 -23.13
CA SER A 417 -23.72 -2.74 -21.79
C SER A 417 -23.87 -4.22 -21.39
N THR A 418 -24.76 -4.95 -22.04
CA THR A 418 -25.21 -6.31 -21.67
C THR A 418 -25.02 -7.35 -22.78
N THR A 419 -24.82 -6.92 -24.02
CA THR A 419 -24.61 -7.80 -25.16
C THR A 419 -23.13 -8.16 -25.29
N PRO A 420 -22.75 -9.45 -25.24
CA PRO A 420 -21.36 -9.88 -25.42
C PRO A 420 -20.89 -9.62 -26.85
N VAL A 421 -19.71 -9.00 -26.96
CA VAL A 421 -18.96 -9.03 -28.21
C VAL A 421 -18.36 -10.42 -28.43
N GLY A 422 -18.47 -10.92 -29.65
CA GLY A 422 -17.87 -12.17 -30.09
C GLY A 422 -16.90 -11.96 -31.23
N VAL A 423 -16.32 -13.06 -31.72
CA VAL A 423 -15.41 -13.07 -32.87
C VAL A 423 -16.03 -13.91 -34.00
N THR A 424 -15.97 -13.39 -35.22
CA THR A 424 -16.39 -14.08 -36.45
C THR A 424 -15.24 -14.09 -37.47
N GLU A 425 -15.33 -14.99 -38.45
CA GLU A 425 -14.36 -15.08 -39.54
C GLU A 425 -14.96 -14.43 -40.80
N VAL A 426 -14.26 -13.42 -41.33
CA VAL A 426 -14.61 -12.80 -42.61
C VAL A 426 -13.38 -12.81 -43.51
N HIS A 427 -13.47 -13.53 -44.63
CA HIS A 427 -12.38 -13.69 -45.59
C HIS A 427 -11.06 -14.17 -44.94
N GLY A 428 -11.13 -15.13 -44.02
CA GLY A 428 -9.95 -15.68 -43.33
C GLY A 428 -9.32 -14.75 -42.31
N LYS A 429 -10.00 -13.67 -41.92
CA LYS A 429 -9.56 -12.72 -40.88
C LYS A 429 -10.58 -12.67 -39.75
N ALA A 430 -10.08 -12.48 -38.54
CA ALA A 430 -10.93 -12.24 -37.38
C ALA A 430 -11.65 -10.90 -37.55
N GLN A 431 -12.91 -10.85 -37.12
CA GLN A 431 -13.66 -9.62 -36.91
C GLN A 431 -14.49 -9.72 -35.63
N LEU A 432 -14.64 -8.63 -34.90
CA LEU A 432 -15.57 -8.51 -33.79
C LEU A 432 -17.01 -8.43 -34.31
N THR A 433 -17.95 -9.06 -33.60
CA THR A 433 -19.38 -9.00 -33.96
C THR A 433 -19.99 -7.62 -33.70
N ALA A 434 -19.40 -6.84 -32.79
CA ALA A 434 -19.70 -5.45 -32.49
C ALA A 434 -18.38 -4.69 -32.20
N SER A 435 -18.30 -3.42 -32.55
CA SER A 435 -17.13 -2.58 -32.27
C SER A 435 -17.60 -1.12 -32.17
N PRO A 436 -17.51 -0.48 -30.99
CA PRO A 436 -17.06 -1.07 -29.72
C PRO A 436 -18.02 -2.15 -29.19
N GLY A 437 -17.54 -3.00 -28.28
CA GLY A 437 -18.37 -3.99 -27.58
C GLY A 437 -17.77 -4.45 -26.25
N ARG A 438 -18.59 -5.02 -25.36
CA ARG A 438 -18.15 -5.49 -24.03
C ARG A 438 -17.76 -6.97 -24.05
N VAL A 439 -16.65 -7.32 -23.41
CA VAL A 439 -16.20 -8.72 -23.30
C VAL A 439 -16.99 -9.45 -22.23
N ASP A 440 -17.84 -10.39 -22.66
CA ASP A 440 -18.62 -11.29 -21.80
C ASP A 440 -19.32 -10.58 -20.60
N PRO A 441 -20.10 -9.51 -20.82
CA PRO A 441 -20.60 -8.61 -19.77
C PRO A 441 -21.56 -9.28 -18.76
N ALA A 442 -22.12 -10.45 -19.09
CA ALA A 442 -23.00 -11.23 -18.21
C ALA A 442 -22.24 -12.22 -17.30
N ASN A 443 -20.92 -12.34 -17.46
CA ASN A 443 -20.10 -13.24 -16.63
C ASN A 443 -20.08 -12.76 -15.18
N ALA A 444 -20.24 -13.69 -14.24
CA ALA A 444 -20.19 -13.40 -12.80
C ALA A 444 -18.86 -12.79 -12.35
N ALA A 445 -17.78 -12.98 -13.11
CA ALA A 445 -16.48 -12.32 -12.89
C ALA A 445 -16.60 -10.79 -12.82
N TRP A 446 -17.60 -10.19 -13.48
CA TRP A 446 -17.79 -8.74 -13.55
C TRP A 446 -18.77 -8.19 -12.51
N THR A 447 -19.24 -9.01 -11.57
CA THR A 447 -20.14 -8.56 -10.49
C THR A 447 -19.51 -7.39 -9.75
N ASN A 448 -20.18 -6.24 -9.70
CA ASN A 448 -19.67 -5.00 -9.09
C ASN A 448 -18.26 -4.62 -9.58
N SER A 449 -17.98 -4.82 -10.87
CA SER A 449 -16.69 -4.49 -11.48
C SER A 449 -16.87 -4.07 -12.94
N ARG A 450 -15.88 -3.33 -13.45
CA ARG A 450 -15.87 -2.83 -14.82
C ARG A 450 -15.75 -4.00 -15.81
N LYS A 451 -16.51 -3.92 -16.90
CA LYS A 451 -16.50 -4.92 -17.98
C LYS A 451 -15.55 -4.46 -19.10
N PRO A 452 -14.63 -5.27 -19.64
CA PRO A 452 -13.67 -4.79 -20.65
C PRO A 452 -14.34 -4.26 -21.92
N LEU A 453 -13.74 -3.24 -22.52
CA LEU A 453 -14.17 -2.65 -23.80
C LEU A 453 -13.26 -3.12 -24.93
N ALA A 454 -13.81 -3.82 -25.92
CA ALA A 454 -13.08 -4.25 -27.11
C ALA A 454 -13.41 -3.35 -28.31
N GLY A 455 -12.40 -3.08 -29.14
CA GLY A 455 -12.54 -2.30 -30.36
C GLY A 455 -11.58 -2.75 -31.47
N GLU A 456 -12.00 -2.52 -32.72
CA GLU A 456 -11.19 -2.76 -33.92
C GLU A 456 -10.65 -1.46 -34.49
N PHE A 457 -9.33 -1.38 -34.58
CA PHE A 457 -8.64 -0.26 -35.21
C PHE A 457 -7.98 -0.70 -36.51
N VAL A 458 -7.89 0.21 -37.47
CA VAL A 458 -7.16 -0.01 -38.73
C VAL A 458 -6.08 1.04 -38.86
N PHE A 459 -4.83 0.58 -38.89
CA PHE A 459 -3.65 1.40 -39.11
C PHE A 459 -2.97 0.94 -40.39
N ARG A 460 -2.87 1.82 -41.39
CA ARG A 460 -2.22 1.52 -42.68
C ARG A 460 -2.72 0.22 -43.34
N GLY A 461 -4.02 -0.08 -43.20
CA GLY A 461 -4.67 -1.27 -43.75
C GLY A 461 -4.48 -2.56 -42.93
N ARG A 462 -3.88 -2.47 -41.74
CA ARG A 462 -3.72 -3.58 -40.79
C ARG A 462 -4.71 -3.42 -39.64
N THR A 463 -5.43 -4.48 -39.31
CA THR A 463 -6.35 -4.52 -38.18
C THR A 463 -5.59 -4.77 -36.89
N VAL A 464 -5.86 -3.98 -35.87
CA VAL A 464 -5.38 -4.16 -34.50
C VAL A 464 -6.59 -4.24 -33.58
N PHE A 465 -6.66 -5.30 -32.79
CA PHE A 465 -7.67 -5.48 -31.76
C PHE A 465 -7.16 -4.90 -30.45
N VAL A 466 -7.94 -4.01 -29.85
CA VAL A 466 -7.58 -3.33 -28.60
C VAL A 466 -8.66 -3.63 -27.57
N ILE A 467 -8.25 -4.14 -26.41
CA ILE A 467 -9.13 -4.51 -25.30
C ILE A 467 -8.71 -3.67 -24.10
N ALA A 468 -9.52 -2.66 -23.75
CA ALA A 468 -9.33 -1.82 -22.57
C ALA A 468 -9.93 -2.52 -21.35
N ASN A 469 -9.13 -2.64 -20.28
CA ASN A 469 -9.49 -3.34 -19.06
C ASN A 469 -9.34 -2.40 -17.86
N HIS A 470 -10.16 -2.63 -16.84
CA HIS A 470 -9.94 -2.08 -15.51
C HIS A 470 -10.42 -3.13 -14.51
N LEU A 471 -9.54 -4.08 -14.16
CA LEU A 471 -9.89 -5.23 -13.32
C LEU A 471 -10.22 -4.79 -11.89
N ASN A 472 -10.83 -5.66 -11.09
CA ASN A 472 -11.23 -5.30 -9.72
C ASN A 472 -10.00 -4.95 -8.86
N SER A 473 -10.17 -3.92 -8.03
CA SER A 473 -9.09 -3.37 -7.21
C SER A 473 -8.52 -4.39 -6.21
N LYS A 474 -7.35 -4.08 -5.67
CA LYS A 474 -6.72 -4.84 -4.57
C LYS A 474 -7.38 -4.58 -3.21
N GLY A 475 -8.50 -3.86 -3.18
CA GLY A 475 -9.27 -3.60 -1.96
C GLY A 475 -9.66 -4.91 -1.25
N GLY A 476 -9.42 -4.95 0.06
CA GLY A 476 -9.63 -6.15 0.88
C GLY A 476 -8.48 -7.16 0.87
N ASP A 477 -7.41 -6.93 0.10
CA ASP A 477 -6.14 -7.63 0.29
C ASP A 477 -5.45 -7.12 1.56
N GLN A 478 -4.78 -8.01 2.28
CA GLN A 478 -4.04 -7.68 3.49
C GLN A 478 -2.68 -7.05 3.16
N ALA A 479 -2.25 -6.10 3.99
CA ALA A 479 -0.95 -5.45 3.87
C ALA A 479 0.21 -6.46 4.01
N LEU A 480 1.41 -6.10 3.50
CA LEU A 480 2.59 -6.95 3.67
C LEU A 480 2.94 -7.20 5.14
N THR A 481 2.63 -6.24 6.02
CA THR A 481 2.83 -6.28 7.47
C THR A 481 1.67 -6.94 8.22
N ALA A 482 0.75 -7.62 7.54
CA ALA A 482 -0.38 -8.27 8.19
C ALA A 482 0.07 -9.36 9.17
N GLN A 483 -0.79 -9.65 10.15
CA GLN A 483 -0.55 -10.72 11.11
C GLN A 483 -0.64 -12.13 10.47
N TYR A 484 -1.18 -12.26 9.26
CA TYR A 484 -1.23 -13.53 8.53
C TYR A 484 -0.15 -13.55 7.46
N GLN A 485 0.67 -14.61 7.47
CA GLN A 485 1.82 -14.73 6.57
C GLN A 485 1.81 -16.09 5.83
N PRO A 486 1.70 -16.09 4.49
CA PRO A 486 1.64 -14.92 3.60
C PRO A 486 0.31 -14.13 3.73
N PRO A 487 0.28 -12.83 3.37
CA PRO A 487 -0.93 -12.02 3.43
C PRO A 487 -2.05 -12.61 2.56
N VAL A 488 -3.28 -12.59 3.08
CA VAL A 488 -4.46 -13.03 2.33
C VAL A 488 -4.80 -11.99 1.26
N ARG A 489 -4.94 -12.46 0.01
CA ARG A 489 -5.30 -11.63 -1.15
C ARG A 489 -6.66 -12.01 -1.68
N SER A 490 -7.70 -11.60 -0.96
CA SER A 490 -9.08 -12.01 -1.24
C SER A 490 -9.58 -11.54 -2.61
N SER A 491 -9.08 -10.39 -3.08
CA SER A 491 -9.47 -9.80 -4.37
C SER A 491 -8.96 -10.60 -5.58
N GLU A 492 -7.92 -11.43 -5.42
CA GLU A 492 -7.36 -12.26 -6.50
C GLU A 492 -8.37 -13.30 -7.02
N VAL A 493 -9.33 -13.75 -6.19
CA VAL A 493 -10.35 -14.73 -6.62
C VAL A 493 -11.17 -14.19 -7.79
N GLN A 494 -11.67 -12.96 -7.66
CA GLN A 494 -12.41 -12.31 -8.74
C GLN A 494 -11.48 -11.93 -9.89
N ARG A 495 -10.30 -11.34 -9.62
CA ARG A 495 -9.34 -10.95 -10.67
C ARG A 495 -8.93 -12.13 -11.54
N HIS A 496 -8.72 -13.31 -10.96
CA HIS A 496 -8.39 -14.53 -11.71
C HIS A 496 -9.52 -14.94 -12.67
N ALA A 497 -10.78 -14.84 -12.24
CA ALA A 497 -11.92 -15.11 -13.10
C ALA A 497 -12.02 -14.08 -14.25
N GLN A 498 -11.79 -12.80 -13.96
CA GLN A 498 -11.77 -11.72 -14.96
C GLN A 498 -10.64 -11.92 -15.98
N ALA A 499 -9.43 -12.21 -15.52
CA ALA A 499 -8.28 -12.52 -16.37
C ALA A 499 -8.55 -13.74 -17.26
N THR A 500 -9.27 -14.75 -16.74
CA THR A 500 -9.66 -15.93 -17.52
C THR A 500 -10.61 -15.54 -18.66
N ALA A 501 -11.61 -14.69 -18.40
CA ALA A 501 -12.54 -14.22 -19.42
C ALA A 501 -11.85 -13.39 -20.52
N VAL A 502 -10.95 -12.47 -20.14
CA VAL A 502 -10.16 -11.68 -21.10
C VAL A 502 -9.26 -12.59 -21.95
N ASN A 503 -8.54 -13.52 -21.32
CA ASN A 503 -7.66 -14.45 -22.03
C ASN A 503 -8.44 -15.36 -22.99
N ALA A 504 -9.63 -15.84 -22.60
CA ALA A 504 -10.50 -16.63 -23.47
C ALA A 504 -10.91 -15.84 -24.71
N PHE A 505 -11.35 -14.58 -24.55
CA PHE A 505 -11.71 -13.72 -25.68
C PHE A 505 -10.53 -13.46 -26.63
N VAL A 506 -9.31 -13.25 -26.09
CA VAL A 506 -8.10 -13.13 -26.92
C VAL A 506 -7.84 -14.44 -27.69
N LYS A 507 -8.03 -15.59 -27.06
CA LYS A 507 -7.88 -16.90 -27.73
C LYS A 507 -8.92 -17.10 -28.83
N ASP A 508 -10.14 -16.59 -28.70
CA ASP A 508 -11.13 -16.62 -29.77
C ASP A 508 -10.67 -15.83 -31.00
N ILE A 509 -10.05 -14.65 -30.79
CA ILE A 509 -9.44 -13.87 -31.87
C ILE A 509 -8.31 -14.66 -32.54
N LEU A 510 -7.41 -15.25 -31.73
CA LEU A 510 -6.24 -15.99 -32.23
C LEU A 510 -6.59 -17.34 -32.86
N ALA A 511 -7.74 -17.93 -32.50
CA ALA A 511 -8.25 -19.15 -33.10
C ALA A 511 -8.68 -18.90 -34.56
N VAL A 512 -9.32 -17.76 -34.82
CA VAL A 512 -9.69 -17.34 -36.18
C VAL A 512 -8.47 -16.81 -36.94
N GLN A 513 -7.64 -15.97 -36.31
CA GLN A 513 -6.47 -15.38 -36.93
C GLN A 513 -5.23 -15.49 -36.03
N LYS A 514 -4.44 -16.55 -36.24
CA LYS A 514 -3.24 -16.89 -35.43
C LYS A 514 -2.17 -15.80 -35.34
N ASN A 515 -2.15 -14.89 -36.31
CA ASN A 515 -1.24 -13.76 -36.38
C ASN A 515 -1.97 -12.41 -36.21
N ALA A 516 -3.10 -12.37 -35.50
CA ALA A 516 -3.77 -11.12 -35.16
C ALA A 516 -2.91 -10.29 -34.20
N ASP A 517 -2.86 -8.99 -34.46
CA ASP A 517 -2.32 -8.01 -33.52
C ASP A 517 -3.40 -7.71 -32.48
N VAL A 518 -3.18 -8.21 -31.27
CA VAL A 518 -4.10 -8.03 -30.13
C VAL A 518 -3.33 -7.37 -29.00
N ILE A 519 -3.93 -6.32 -28.43
CA ILE A 519 -3.42 -5.60 -27.28
C ILE A 519 -4.50 -5.63 -26.20
N ALA A 520 -4.18 -6.19 -25.04
CA ALA A 520 -4.99 -6.05 -23.83
C ALA A 520 -4.25 -5.11 -22.88
N LEU A 521 -4.84 -3.95 -22.58
CA LEU A 521 -4.21 -2.88 -21.82
C LEU A 521 -5.16 -2.32 -20.76
N GLY A 522 -4.60 -1.59 -19.81
CA GLY A 522 -5.33 -0.92 -18.74
C GLY A 522 -4.76 -1.17 -17.36
N ASP A 523 -5.52 -0.73 -16.37
CA ASP A 523 -5.31 -1.08 -14.97
C ASP A 523 -5.70 -2.55 -14.74
N MET A 524 -4.69 -3.42 -14.63
CA MET A 524 -4.89 -4.84 -14.37
C MET A 524 -5.02 -5.13 -12.87
N ASN A 525 -4.83 -4.12 -12.02
CA ASN A 525 -4.84 -4.20 -10.56
C ASN A 525 -3.94 -5.29 -9.99
N ASP A 526 -2.88 -5.66 -10.71
CA ASP A 526 -1.99 -6.71 -10.28
C ASP A 526 -0.61 -6.68 -10.95
N PHE A 527 0.33 -7.33 -10.27
CA PHE A 527 1.74 -7.33 -10.64
C PHE A 527 2.00 -8.16 -11.90
N GLU A 528 3.04 -7.82 -12.65
CA GLU A 528 3.45 -8.56 -13.85
C GLU A 528 3.94 -9.99 -13.56
N PHE A 529 4.27 -10.27 -12.31
CA PHE A 529 4.65 -11.59 -11.78
C PHE A 529 3.50 -12.35 -11.08
N SER A 530 2.32 -11.74 -10.96
CA SER A 530 1.20 -12.29 -10.18
C SER A 530 0.54 -13.51 -10.82
N GLY A 531 -0.39 -14.15 -10.08
CA GLY A 531 -1.27 -15.19 -10.63
C GLY A 531 -2.17 -14.68 -11.75
N THR A 532 -2.77 -13.50 -11.57
CA THR A 532 -3.62 -12.83 -12.57
C THR A 532 -2.91 -12.64 -13.90
N THR A 533 -1.69 -12.09 -13.89
CA THR A 533 -0.92 -11.90 -15.13
C THR A 533 -0.56 -13.23 -15.80
N LYS A 534 -0.23 -14.28 -15.02
CA LYS A 534 0.02 -15.62 -15.59
C LYS A 534 -1.21 -16.22 -16.28
N ILE A 535 -2.41 -15.94 -15.78
CA ILE A 535 -3.67 -16.36 -16.42
C ILE A 535 -3.86 -15.61 -17.74
N LEU A 536 -3.64 -14.29 -17.75
CA LEU A 536 -3.68 -13.48 -18.97
C LEU A 536 -2.68 -13.98 -20.04
N GLU A 537 -1.49 -14.40 -19.63
CA GLU A 537 -0.44 -14.93 -20.50
C GLU A 537 -0.61 -16.42 -20.89
N SER A 538 -1.62 -17.11 -20.35
CA SER A 538 -1.76 -18.56 -20.50
C SER A 538 -1.84 -19.00 -21.97
N ASP A 539 -1.27 -20.18 -22.24
CA ASP A 539 -1.05 -20.76 -23.58
C ASP A 539 -0.25 -19.85 -24.54
N GLY A 540 0.46 -18.85 -24.00
CA GLY A 540 1.20 -17.88 -24.79
C GLY A 540 0.31 -16.95 -25.61
N ALA A 541 -0.96 -16.79 -25.24
CA ALA A 541 -1.91 -15.92 -25.96
C ALA A 541 -1.53 -14.43 -25.87
N LEU A 542 -0.92 -14.04 -24.75
CA LEU A 542 -0.43 -12.70 -24.47
C LEU A 542 0.93 -12.75 -23.79
N TRP A 543 1.61 -11.59 -23.77
CA TRP A 543 2.84 -11.35 -23.03
C TRP A 543 2.87 -9.91 -22.53
N SER A 544 3.16 -9.70 -21.25
CA SER A 544 3.21 -8.37 -20.64
C SER A 544 4.43 -7.57 -21.13
N ALA A 545 4.18 -6.46 -21.82
CA ALA A 545 5.21 -5.66 -22.50
C ALA A 545 6.17 -4.97 -21.54
N ILE A 546 5.76 -4.71 -20.30
CA ILE A 546 6.63 -4.17 -19.23
C ILE A 546 7.84 -5.08 -18.96
N LYS A 547 7.73 -6.38 -19.25
CA LYS A 547 8.85 -7.33 -19.12
C LYS A 547 9.97 -7.06 -20.14
N SER A 548 9.77 -6.19 -21.13
CA SER A 548 10.83 -5.70 -22.03
C SER A 548 11.77 -4.71 -21.35
N LEU A 549 11.31 -4.01 -20.31
CA LEU A 549 12.11 -3.03 -19.58
C LEU A 549 13.15 -3.72 -18.68
N PRO A 550 14.28 -3.03 -18.38
CA PRO A 550 15.13 -3.37 -17.24
C PRO A 550 14.31 -3.54 -15.97
N ARG A 551 14.70 -4.46 -15.07
CA ARG A 551 13.91 -4.75 -13.84
C ARG A 551 13.63 -3.48 -13.02
N SER A 552 14.60 -2.58 -12.92
CA SER A 552 14.53 -1.30 -12.18
C SER A 552 13.57 -0.27 -12.76
N GLU A 553 12.95 -0.53 -13.91
CA GLU A 553 11.98 0.35 -14.60
C GLU A 553 10.58 -0.31 -14.68
N ARG A 554 10.39 -1.47 -14.06
CA ARG A 554 9.10 -2.20 -14.11
C ARG A 554 8.16 -1.75 -13.00
N TYR A 555 7.65 -0.54 -13.10
CA TYR A 555 6.62 -0.03 -12.21
C TYR A 555 5.73 1.00 -12.94
N THR A 556 4.53 1.19 -12.41
CA THR A 556 3.55 2.20 -12.83
C THR A 556 2.83 2.83 -11.64
N TYR A 557 3.18 2.41 -10.43
CA TYR A 557 2.48 2.73 -9.19
C TYR A 557 3.47 2.75 -8.01
N ASP A 558 3.21 3.57 -6.99
CA ASP A 558 3.99 3.63 -5.76
C ASP A 558 3.06 3.52 -4.55
N TYR A 559 3.21 2.44 -3.77
CA TYR A 559 2.32 2.12 -2.67
C TYR A 559 3.09 1.65 -1.45
N GLN A 560 2.89 2.36 -0.35
CA GLN A 560 3.47 2.06 0.95
C GLN A 560 5.00 1.92 0.94
N GLY A 561 5.73 2.71 0.16
CA GLY A 561 7.19 2.58 0.05
C GLY A 561 7.65 1.55 -0.98
N ASN A 562 6.75 1.04 -1.84
CA ASN A 562 7.08 0.13 -2.92
C ASN A 562 6.66 0.68 -4.28
N GLN A 563 7.60 0.73 -5.20
CA GLN A 563 7.30 0.85 -6.62
C GLN A 563 6.85 -0.52 -7.16
N GLN A 564 5.68 -0.54 -7.80
CA GLN A 564 4.94 -1.72 -8.20
C GLN A 564 4.32 -1.55 -9.59
N VAL A 565 3.98 -2.67 -10.23
CA VAL A 565 3.18 -2.68 -11.46
C VAL A 565 1.71 -2.84 -11.07
N LEU A 566 0.86 -1.99 -11.62
CA LEU A 566 -0.60 -2.11 -11.49
C LEU A 566 -1.26 -2.09 -12.87
N ASP A 567 -0.79 -1.17 -13.71
CA ASP A 567 -1.16 -1.01 -15.09
C ASP A 567 -0.26 -1.83 -16.00
N GLN A 568 -0.82 -2.43 -17.05
CA GLN A 568 -0.04 -3.24 -17.99
C GLN A 568 -0.55 -3.13 -19.42
N ILE A 569 0.37 -3.16 -20.39
CA ILE A 569 0.06 -3.43 -21.80
C ILE A 569 0.53 -4.86 -22.13
N LEU A 570 -0.39 -5.77 -22.41
CA LEU A 570 -0.12 -7.13 -22.85
C LEU A 570 -0.33 -7.28 -24.36
N ILE A 571 0.59 -7.95 -25.04
CA ILE A 571 0.63 -8.04 -26.50
C ILE A 571 0.59 -9.49 -27.01
N SER A 572 -0.06 -9.70 -28.15
CA SER A 572 -0.12 -11.01 -28.80
C SER A 572 1.25 -11.48 -29.32
N PRO A 573 1.42 -12.78 -29.62
CA PRO A 573 2.64 -13.31 -30.21
C PRO A 573 3.02 -12.69 -31.56
N ALA A 574 2.06 -12.16 -32.32
CA ALA A 574 2.34 -11.50 -33.61
C ALA A 574 3.20 -10.24 -33.39
N ILE A 575 2.76 -9.36 -32.50
CA ILE A 575 3.47 -8.14 -32.10
C ILE A 575 4.83 -8.50 -31.47
N ARG A 576 4.83 -9.43 -30.50
CA ARG A 576 6.06 -9.81 -29.78
C ARG A 576 7.14 -10.40 -30.70
N ARG A 577 6.77 -11.36 -31.57
CA ARG A 577 7.74 -12.03 -32.46
C ARG A 577 8.19 -11.16 -33.62
N GLY A 578 7.42 -10.13 -33.97
CA GLY A 578 7.83 -9.13 -34.95
C GLY A 578 9.11 -8.40 -34.53
N GLY A 579 9.40 -8.31 -33.23
CA GLY A 579 10.64 -7.74 -32.67
C GLY A 579 10.77 -6.21 -32.78
N ASP A 580 9.91 -5.57 -33.58
CA ASP A 580 9.85 -4.13 -33.82
C ASP A 580 8.79 -3.46 -32.90
N PHE A 581 8.93 -3.62 -31.58
CA PHE A 581 8.15 -2.84 -30.62
C PHE A 581 9.03 -2.14 -29.59
N ALA A 582 8.54 -1.02 -29.07
CA ALA A 582 9.09 -0.30 -27.93
C ALA A 582 7.97 -0.08 -26.91
N TYR A 583 8.29 -0.20 -25.64
CA TYR A 583 7.38 0.02 -24.53
C TYR A 583 8.03 1.00 -23.55
N ASP A 584 7.21 1.78 -22.88
CA ASP A 584 7.65 2.79 -21.92
C ASP A 584 6.60 2.95 -20.81
N SER A 585 7.06 3.05 -19.56
CA SER A 585 6.28 3.53 -18.41
C SER A 585 6.67 4.98 -18.20
N VAL A 586 5.77 5.92 -18.50
CA VAL A 586 6.14 7.33 -18.54
C VAL A 586 5.94 7.93 -17.15
N HIS A 587 7.03 8.02 -16.38
CA HIS A 587 6.99 8.40 -14.97
C HIS A 587 6.68 9.88 -14.76
N ILE A 588 5.40 10.19 -14.56
CA ILE A 588 4.87 11.54 -14.43
C ILE A 588 3.89 11.70 -13.27
N ASN A 589 3.66 10.69 -12.45
CA ASN A 589 2.65 10.69 -11.41
C ASN A 589 3.18 10.05 -10.14
N SER A 590 3.29 8.72 -10.09
CA SER A 590 3.44 7.93 -8.86
C SER A 590 4.63 8.32 -7.96
N GLU A 591 5.62 9.01 -8.50
CA GLU A 591 6.82 9.43 -7.80
C GLU A 591 6.77 10.87 -7.23
N PHE A 592 5.66 11.58 -7.45
CA PHE A 592 5.57 13.02 -7.22
C PHE A 592 4.45 13.37 -6.23
N ASN A 593 4.74 14.29 -5.30
CA ASN A 593 3.77 14.73 -4.29
C ASN A 593 2.59 15.52 -4.87
N ASP A 594 2.78 16.14 -6.04
CA ASP A 594 1.80 16.92 -6.77
C ASP A 594 1.22 16.13 -7.97
N GLN A 595 1.20 14.81 -7.87
CA GLN A 595 0.59 13.93 -8.87
C GLN A 595 -0.90 14.25 -9.09
N ILE A 596 -1.37 14.05 -10.32
CA ILE A 596 -2.77 14.27 -10.74
C ILE A 596 -3.54 12.97 -10.96
N SER A 597 -2.83 11.86 -10.83
CA SER A 597 -3.29 10.48 -10.79
C SER A 597 -2.25 9.74 -9.95
N ASP A 598 -2.63 8.68 -9.27
CA ASP A 598 -1.68 7.78 -8.60
C ASP A 598 -0.99 6.80 -9.59
N HIS A 599 -1.43 6.76 -10.84
CA HIS A 599 -0.91 5.90 -11.91
C HIS A 599 -0.01 6.64 -12.91
N ASP A 600 1.12 6.02 -13.27
CA ASP A 600 1.91 6.42 -14.43
C ASP A 600 1.30 5.84 -15.74
N PRO A 601 1.09 6.65 -16.78
CA PRO A 601 0.65 6.14 -18.07
C PRO A 601 1.73 5.32 -18.77
N GLN A 602 1.30 4.37 -19.59
CA GLN A 602 2.20 3.55 -20.40
C GLN A 602 1.94 3.76 -21.89
N VAL A 603 2.95 3.45 -22.71
CA VAL A 603 2.80 3.51 -24.17
C VAL A 603 3.58 2.42 -24.88
N LEU A 604 2.88 1.67 -25.73
CA LEU A 604 3.45 0.72 -26.68
C LEU A 604 3.53 1.36 -28.06
N ARG A 605 4.65 1.15 -28.75
CA ARG A 605 4.83 1.52 -30.17
C ARG A 605 5.29 0.33 -30.95
N PHE A 606 4.63 0.02 -32.06
CA PHE A 606 5.00 -1.11 -32.90
C PHE A 606 4.56 -0.90 -34.35
N ARG A 607 4.95 -1.83 -35.23
CA ARG A 607 4.55 -1.84 -36.65
C ARG A 607 3.62 -3.02 -36.92
N PRO A 608 2.30 -2.80 -37.07
CA PRO A 608 1.33 -3.84 -37.43
C PRO A 608 1.54 -4.43 -38.84
#